data_AF-A0A2W6WB50-F1
#
_entry.id   AF-A0A2W6WB50-F1
#
_cell.length_a   1.000
_cell.length_b   1.000
_cell.length_c   1.000
_cell.angle_alpha   90.00
_cell.angle_beta   90.00
_cell.angle_gamma   90.00
#
_symmetry.space_group_name_H-M   'P 1'
#
loop_
_entity.id
_entity.type
_entity.pdbx_description
1 polymer ?
#
loop_
_entity_poly.entity_id
_entity_poly.type
_entity_poly.pdbx_seq_one_letter_code
_entity_poly.pdbx_strand_id
1 'polypeptide(L)'
;MNLLPALLLAQATVTTPPPEPATEGGDEIVILARKLKLVHVNLLRTGHGRPGICTVLKSSGDAEVDKLTCEAAVACTLKLPDRSTPVDAMSACTREEQARRVEELADKRLQESNE
;
A
#
# COMPACT_ATOMS: atom_id res chain seq x y z
N MET A 1 -67.08 18.08 -9.20
CA MET A 1 -66.03 17.38 -8.43
C MET A 1 -64.73 17.46 -9.19
N ASN A 2 -63.83 18.38 -8.80
CA ASN A 2 -62.46 18.45 -9.31
C ASN A 2 -61.53 18.45 -8.10
N LEU A 3 -60.83 17.33 -7.91
CA LEU A 3 -59.73 17.18 -6.95
C LEU A 3 -58.42 17.40 -7.72
N LEU A 4 -57.64 18.41 -7.35
CA LEU A 4 -56.21 18.49 -7.65
C LEU A 4 -55.45 18.46 -6.31
N PRO A 5 -54.58 17.46 -6.07
CA PRO A 5 -53.79 17.40 -4.86
C PRO A 5 -52.54 18.29 -4.99
N ALA A 6 -52.22 18.96 -3.88
CA ALA A 6 -51.03 19.77 -3.70
C ALA A 6 -49.76 18.92 -3.82
N LEU A 7 -48.86 19.29 -4.75
CA LEU A 7 -47.49 18.79 -4.78
C LEU A 7 -46.69 19.50 -3.68
N LEU A 8 -46.50 18.83 -2.54
CA LEU A 8 -45.49 19.22 -1.55
C LEU A 8 -44.10 18.85 -2.10
N LEU A 9 -43.27 19.86 -2.39
CA LEU A 9 -41.85 19.68 -2.64
C LEU A 9 -41.14 19.33 -1.33
N ALA A 10 -40.76 18.05 -1.18
CA ALA A 10 -39.83 17.61 -0.15
C ALA A 10 -38.43 18.15 -0.49
N GLN A 11 -37.93 19.07 0.34
CA GLN A 11 -36.54 19.52 0.28
C GLN A 11 -35.65 18.42 0.85
N ALA A 12 -34.95 17.70 -0.04
CA ALA A 12 -33.88 16.82 0.36
C ALA A 12 -32.66 17.68 0.72
N THR A 13 -32.44 17.91 2.02
CA THR A 13 -31.17 18.41 2.51
C THR A 13 -30.12 17.33 2.28
N VAL A 14 -29.24 17.54 1.29
CA VAL A 14 -28.04 16.74 1.11
C VAL A 14 -27.13 17.04 2.31
N THR A 15 -27.21 16.22 3.34
CA THR A 15 -26.23 16.18 4.41
C THR A 15 -24.97 15.58 3.82
N THR A 16 -24.07 16.44 3.32
CA THR A 16 -22.69 16.05 3.07
C THR A 16 -22.13 15.56 4.40
N PRO A 17 -21.72 14.28 4.52
CA PRO A 17 -21.13 13.81 5.76
C PRO A 17 -19.90 14.68 6.06
N PRO A 18 -19.74 15.18 7.29
CA PRO A 18 -18.53 15.90 7.69
C PRO A 18 -17.33 14.99 7.43
N PRO A 19 -16.17 15.54 7.00
CA PRO A 19 -14.97 14.75 6.81
C PRO A 19 -14.67 14.03 8.14
N GLU A 20 -14.74 12.70 8.11
CA GLU A 20 -14.29 11.89 9.24
C GLU A 20 -12.84 12.29 9.54
N PRO A 21 -12.50 12.55 10.82
CA PRO A 21 -11.11 12.77 11.19
C PRO A 21 -10.34 11.53 10.74
N ALA A 22 -9.34 11.73 9.88
CA ALA A 22 -8.43 10.66 9.50
C ALA A 22 -7.91 10.04 10.80
N THR A 23 -8.30 8.79 11.04
CA THR A 23 -7.74 7.97 12.10
C THR A 23 -6.21 8.02 11.93
N GLU A 24 -5.43 8.23 13.00
CA GLU A 24 -3.96 8.42 12.92
C GLU A 24 -3.25 7.34 12.07
N GLY A 25 -3.82 6.13 11.97
CA GLY A 25 -3.31 5.09 11.09
C GLY A 25 -3.46 5.34 9.58
N GLY A 26 -4.49 6.06 9.15
CA GLY A 26 -4.67 6.43 7.74
C GLY A 26 -3.56 7.36 7.24
N ASP A 27 -3.12 8.29 8.09
CA ASP A 27 -2.02 9.20 7.76
C ASP A 27 -0.67 8.46 7.70
N GLU A 28 -0.41 7.52 8.61
CA GLU A 28 0.82 6.72 8.58
C GLU A 28 0.91 5.86 7.32
N ILE A 29 -0.19 5.20 6.90
CA ILE A 29 -0.23 4.42 5.64
C ILE A 29 0.11 5.32 4.44
N VAL A 30 -0.43 6.55 4.39
CA VAL A 30 -0.13 7.50 3.31
C VAL A 30 1.34 7.93 3.32
N ILE A 31 1.94 8.15 4.50
CA ILE A 31 3.36 8.48 4.65
C ILE A 31 4.24 7.33 4.18
N LEU A 32 3.96 6.11 4.63
CA LEU A 32 4.68 4.89 4.21
C LEU A 32 4.57 4.70 2.69
N ALA A 33 3.38 4.84 2.12
CA ALA A 33 3.16 4.74 0.68
C ALA A 33 3.94 5.80 -0.13
N ARG A 34 4.09 7.03 0.40
CA ARG A 34 4.93 8.06 -0.23
C ARG A 34 6.41 7.69 -0.15
N LYS A 35 6.88 7.20 1.01
CA LYS A 35 8.27 6.78 1.20
C LYS A 35 8.65 5.61 0.29
N LEU A 36 7.77 4.63 0.11
CA LEU A 36 8.00 3.51 -0.81
C LEU A 36 8.33 3.96 -2.23
N LYS A 37 7.69 5.02 -2.73
CA LYS A 37 7.96 5.57 -4.07
C LYS A 37 9.36 6.15 -4.22
N LEU A 38 10.06 6.42 -3.12
CA LEU A 38 11.41 6.96 -3.11
C LEU A 38 12.49 5.87 -3.09
N VAL A 39 12.13 4.64 -2.69
CA VAL A 39 13.07 3.53 -2.57
C VAL A 39 13.38 2.96 -3.94
N HIS A 40 14.66 2.92 -4.30
CA HIS A 40 15.12 2.22 -5.50
C HIS A 40 15.94 1.02 -5.08
N VAL A 41 15.62 -0.15 -5.64
CA VAL A 41 16.34 -1.40 -5.35
C VAL A 41 16.85 -2.05 -6.62
N ASN A 42 17.97 -2.74 -6.50
CA ASN A 42 18.43 -3.72 -7.46
C ASN A 42 18.08 -5.12 -6.94
N LEU A 43 17.45 -5.94 -7.78
CA LEU A 43 17.09 -7.31 -7.45
C LEU A 43 17.83 -8.28 -8.38
N LEU A 44 18.82 -8.98 -7.83
CA LEU A 44 19.49 -10.07 -8.53
C LEU A 44 18.72 -11.38 -8.33
N ARG A 45 18.16 -11.92 -9.41
CA ARG A 45 17.41 -13.18 -9.38
C ARG A 45 18.36 -14.37 -9.48
N THR A 46 18.37 -15.22 -8.47
CA THR A 46 19.23 -16.42 -8.39
C THR A 46 18.65 -17.61 -9.17
N GLY A 47 17.34 -17.62 -9.47
CA GLY A 47 16.64 -18.69 -10.19
C GLY A 47 16.43 -19.96 -9.35
N HIS A 48 15.63 -20.91 -9.86
CA HIS A 48 15.37 -22.22 -9.23
C HIS A 48 14.78 -22.16 -7.82
N GLY A 49 13.85 -21.24 -7.57
CA GLY A 49 13.16 -21.14 -6.27
C GLY A 49 14.07 -20.70 -5.12
N ARG A 50 15.25 -20.16 -5.41
CA ARG A 50 16.13 -19.55 -4.41
C ARG A 50 15.74 -18.07 -4.21
N PRO A 51 15.90 -17.55 -2.99
CA PRO A 51 15.68 -16.13 -2.75
C PRO A 51 16.67 -15.31 -3.58
N GLY A 52 16.16 -14.26 -4.21
CA GLY A 52 16.97 -13.24 -4.85
C GLY A 52 17.80 -12.46 -3.83
N ILE A 53 18.77 -11.72 -4.34
CA ILE A 53 19.58 -10.80 -3.55
C ILE A 53 19.08 -9.40 -3.86
N CYS A 54 18.60 -8.69 -2.84
CA CYS A 54 18.18 -7.30 -2.96
C CYS A 54 19.25 -6.35 -2.43
N THR A 55 19.45 -5.23 -3.11
CA THR A 55 20.33 -4.15 -2.68
C THR A 55 19.61 -2.82 -2.85
N VAL A 56 19.55 -2.02 -1.80
CA VAL A 56 18.98 -0.66 -1.86
C VAL A 56 19.98 0.25 -2.57
N LEU A 57 19.55 0.82 -3.70
CA LEU A 57 20.31 1.80 -4.47
C LEU A 57 20.03 3.24 -4.03
N LYS A 58 18.78 3.50 -3.61
CA LYS A 58 18.34 4.79 -3.08
C LYS A 58 17.39 4.54 -1.92
N SER A 59 17.72 5.10 -0.76
CA SER A 59 16.93 5.02 0.47
C SER A 59 15.80 6.05 0.47
N SER A 60 14.70 5.70 1.15
CA SER A 60 13.62 6.64 1.51
C SER A 60 13.94 7.49 2.74
N GLY A 61 15.04 7.22 3.44
CA GLY A 61 15.36 7.79 4.75
C GLY A 61 14.70 7.05 5.93
N ASP A 62 13.97 5.96 5.66
CA ASP A 62 13.32 5.12 6.66
C ASP A 62 13.76 3.66 6.47
N ALA A 63 14.56 3.17 7.42
CA ALA A 63 15.20 1.86 7.31
C ALA A 63 14.18 0.70 7.28
N GLU A 64 13.03 0.85 7.94
CA GLU A 64 11.98 -0.18 7.91
C GLU A 64 11.30 -0.22 6.54
N VAL A 65 11.05 0.95 5.93
CA VAL A 65 10.47 1.03 4.57
C VAL A 65 11.43 0.49 3.51
N ASP A 66 12.72 0.79 3.64
CA ASP A 66 13.76 0.29 2.74
C ASP A 66 13.86 -1.24 2.83
N LYS A 67 13.90 -1.77 4.05
CA LYS A 67 13.93 -3.21 4.32
C LYS A 67 12.68 -3.89 3.77
N LEU A 68 11.50 -3.34 4.04
CA LEU A 68 10.21 -3.84 3.55
C LEU A 68 10.20 -3.96 2.02
N THR A 69 10.70 -2.94 1.31
CA THR A 69 10.81 -2.97 -0.15
C THR A 69 11.69 -4.12 -0.63
N CYS A 70 12.83 -4.34 0.02
CA CYS A 70 13.71 -5.45 -0.34
C CYS A 70 13.09 -6.81 -0.04
N GLU A 71 12.47 -6.97 1.13
CA GLU A 71 11.81 -8.23 1.50
C GLU A 71 10.65 -8.57 0.56
N ALA A 72 9.87 -7.57 0.15
CA ALA A 72 8.80 -7.75 -0.82
C ALA A 72 9.33 -8.24 -2.17
N ALA A 73 10.39 -7.60 -2.68
CA ALA A 73 11.04 -7.99 -3.92
C ALA A 73 11.62 -9.42 -3.85
N VAL A 74 12.28 -9.77 -2.74
CA VAL A 74 12.84 -11.11 -2.52
C VAL A 74 11.73 -12.16 -2.41
N ALA A 75 10.65 -11.90 -1.68
CA ALA A 75 9.51 -12.80 -1.59
C ALA A 75 8.93 -13.12 -2.97
N CYS A 76 8.86 -12.12 -3.87
CA CYS A 76 8.41 -12.33 -5.23
C CYS A 76 9.34 -13.20 -6.07
N THR A 77 10.65 -13.26 -5.79
CA THR A 77 11.54 -14.22 -6.45
C THR A 77 11.26 -15.68 -6.08
N LEU A 78 10.66 -15.90 -4.90
CA LEU A 78 10.23 -17.23 -4.46
C LEU A 78 8.86 -17.60 -5.07
N LYS A 79 7.93 -16.64 -5.12
CA LYS A 79 6.60 -16.81 -5.74
C LYS A 79 6.68 -17.00 -7.26
N LEU A 80 7.60 -16.29 -7.91
CA LEU A 80 7.83 -16.30 -9.35
C LEU A 80 9.28 -16.75 -9.63
N PRO A 81 9.57 -18.06 -9.55
CA PRO A 81 10.94 -18.58 -9.58
C PRO A 81 11.58 -18.59 -10.98
N ASP A 82 10.78 -18.44 -12.03
CA ASP A 82 11.24 -18.51 -13.42
C ASP A 82 12.01 -17.25 -13.83
N ARG A 83 13.27 -17.38 -14.24
CA ARG A 83 14.06 -16.22 -14.71
C ARG A 83 13.44 -15.50 -15.92
N SER A 84 12.60 -16.19 -16.70
CA SER A 84 11.86 -15.63 -17.82
C SER A 84 10.60 -14.85 -17.41
N THR A 85 10.23 -14.83 -16.12
CA THR A 85 9.09 -14.04 -15.63
C THR A 85 9.19 -12.59 -16.12
N PRO A 86 8.14 -12.09 -16.80
CA PRO A 86 8.07 -10.72 -17.26
C PRO A 86 8.25 -9.68 -16.14
N VAL A 87 8.84 -8.54 -16.47
CA VAL A 87 9.15 -7.46 -15.51
C VAL A 87 7.87 -6.91 -14.87
N ASP A 88 6.78 -6.80 -15.63
CA ASP A 88 5.47 -6.36 -15.17
C ASP A 88 4.86 -7.32 -14.14
N ALA A 89 4.99 -8.64 -14.36
CA ALA A 89 4.54 -9.65 -13.40
C ALA A 89 5.34 -9.59 -12.08
N MET A 90 6.68 -9.45 -12.17
CA MET A 90 7.52 -9.22 -10.99
C MET A 90 7.16 -7.93 -10.26
N SER A 91 6.91 -6.86 -11.02
CA SER A 91 6.54 -5.55 -10.46
C SER A 91 5.16 -5.58 -9.80
N ALA A 92 4.20 -6.27 -10.40
CA ALA A 92 2.86 -6.45 -9.84
C ALA A 92 2.91 -7.22 -8.51
N CYS A 93 3.62 -8.35 -8.48
CA CYS A 93 3.83 -9.12 -7.25
C CYS A 93 4.49 -8.23 -6.17
N THR A 94 5.54 -7.48 -6.54
CA THR A 94 6.27 -6.65 -5.58
C THR A 94 5.37 -5.58 -4.98
N ARG A 95 4.52 -4.92 -5.79
CA ARG A 95 3.57 -3.91 -5.30
C ARG A 95 2.52 -4.51 -4.36
N GLU A 96 1.99 -5.67 -4.70
CA GLU A 96 1.01 -6.37 -3.84
C GLU A 96 1.64 -6.74 -2.50
N GLU A 97 2.85 -7.30 -2.53
CA GLU A 97 3.58 -7.69 -1.33
C GLU A 97 3.99 -6.48 -0.48
N GLN A 98 4.34 -5.35 -1.12
CA GLN A 98 4.57 -4.08 -0.44
C GLN A 98 3.31 -3.55 0.25
N ALA A 99 2.16 -3.55 -0.43
CA ALA A 99 0.90 -3.06 0.13
C ALA A 99 0.53 -3.83 1.40
N ARG A 100 0.57 -5.17 1.34
CA ARG A 100 0.33 -6.05 2.50
C ARG A 100 1.23 -5.72 3.68
N ARG A 101 2.52 -5.51 3.43
CA ARG A 101 3.50 -5.25 4.48
C ARG A 101 3.44 -3.82 5.03
N VAL A 102 2.96 -2.86 4.25
CA VAL A 102 2.75 -1.48 4.72
C VAL A 102 1.64 -1.43 5.76
N GLU A 103 0.55 -2.17 5.55
CA GLU A 103 -0.53 -2.29 6.53
C GLU A 103 0.02 -2.88 7.84
N GLU A 104 0.75 -3.99 7.78
CA GLU A 104 1.41 -4.61 8.93
C GLU A 104 2.36 -3.65 9.67
N LEU A 105 3.13 -2.83 8.92
CA LEU A 105 4.06 -1.87 9.51
C LEU A 105 3.33 -0.66 10.15
N ALA A 106 2.27 -0.17 9.52
CA ALA A 106 1.47 0.92 10.05
C ALA A 106 0.82 0.52 11.38
N ASP A 107 0.19 -0.66 11.42
CA ASP A 107 -0.43 -1.19 12.64
C ASP A 107 0.57 -1.35 13.77
N LYS A 108 1.77 -1.87 13.46
CA LYS A 108 2.85 -2.01 14.43
C LYS A 108 3.28 -0.65 15.02
N ARG A 109 3.48 0.37 14.17
CA ARG A 109 3.92 1.70 14.63
C ARG A 109 2.89 2.41 15.49
N LEU A 110 1.60 2.21 15.19
CA LEU A 110 0.50 2.73 16.01
C LEU A 110 0.42 2.05 17.38
N GLN A 111 0.75 0.77 17.46
CA GLN A 111 0.82 0.07 18.75
C GLN A 111 1.97 0.62 19.59
N GLU A 112 3.17 0.73 19.00
CA GLU A 112 4.36 1.25 19.68
C GLU A 112 4.23 2.72 20.11
N SER A 113 3.42 3.54 19.44
CA SER A 113 3.17 4.94 19.83
C SER A 113 2.21 5.11 20.99
N ASN A 114 1.46 4.05 21.36
CA ASN A 114 0.46 4.05 22.42
C ASN A 114 0.97 3.44 23.73
N GLU A 115 2.22 2.97 23.77
CA GLU A 115 2.92 2.45 24.94
C GLU A 115 3.86 3.51 25.57
#